data_AF-A0A7C3LNV5-F1
#
_entry.id   AF-A0A7C3LNV5-F1
#
_cell.length_a   1.000
_cell.length_b   1.000
_cell.length_c   1.000
_cell.angle_alpha   90.00
_cell.angle_beta   90.00
_cell.angle_gamma   90.00
#
_symmetry.space_group_name_H-M   'P 1'
#
loop_
_entity.id
_entity.type
_entity.pdbx_description
1 polymer ?
#
loop_
_entity_poly.entity_id
_entity_poly.type
_entity_poly.pdbx_seq_one_letter_code
_entity_poly.pdbx_strand_id
1 'polypeptide(L)'
;RINKELKGALKYTGVSEAGASVYSASKVAAAEYPQLELTVPGAISIAGRVRDPMAALVKIDPKSLGIGQYQHDVDQKLLERKLHENVEDMVNRVGVDLNSASASLLSFVAGITPRLAKSIVAYRESNGPFRSKRELLKVKGLGAKAYEQSAGFVRIREGESLFDNTGIHPESYTAADSLQGMDDLSDIDSLAKQLGVGEATLRDIIKELAKPGFDPREELPAIPFRDDLTDIGMLREGSIVSGVVRNIADFGAFVDIGLKNDGMIHISQMSHKRIAHPLELLSVNQYLPRIEVIGVDVEKEKVALSLKGLD
;
A
#
# COMPACT_ATOMS: atom_id res chain seq x y z
N ARG A 1 12.63 -25.11 -5.68
CA ARG A 1 12.34 -26.56 -5.64
C ARG A 1 10.90 -26.84 -6.08
N ILE A 2 9.90 -26.33 -5.35
CA ILE A 2 8.47 -26.53 -5.65
C ILE A 2 8.10 -26.13 -7.09
N ASN A 3 8.57 -24.98 -7.58
CA ASN A 3 8.26 -24.58 -8.96
C ASN A 3 8.86 -25.54 -10.02
N LYS A 4 10.01 -26.18 -9.73
CA LYS A 4 10.60 -27.21 -10.60
C LYS A 4 9.76 -28.50 -10.56
N GLU A 5 9.29 -28.90 -9.37
CA GLU A 5 8.38 -30.06 -9.20
C GLU A 5 7.05 -29.85 -9.95
N LEU A 6 6.57 -28.60 -10.00
CA LEU A 6 5.35 -28.21 -10.70
C LEU A 6 5.59 -27.76 -12.16
N LYS A 7 6.75 -28.08 -12.74
CA LYS A 7 7.09 -27.78 -14.15
C LYS A 7 6.88 -26.31 -14.55
N GLY A 8 7.18 -25.37 -13.66
CA GLY A 8 7.04 -23.93 -13.93
C GLY A 8 5.61 -23.39 -13.84
N ALA A 9 4.64 -24.17 -13.36
CA ALA A 9 3.25 -23.74 -13.26
C ALA A 9 2.98 -22.71 -12.15
N LEU A 10 3.93 -22.50 -11.22
CA LEU A 10 3.77 -21.49 -10.17
C LEU A 10 4.33 -20.15 -10.63
N LYS A 11 3.44 -19.17 -10.63
CA LYS A 11 3.77 -17.76 -10.67
C LYS A 11 4.30 -17.30 -9.32
N TYR A 12 5.35 -16.49 -9.32
CA TYR A 12 5.93 -15.90 -8.11
C TYR A 12 6.20 -14.41 -8.31
N THR A 13 6.27 -13.67 -7.21
CA THR A 13 6.70 -12.26 -7.21
C THR A 13 7.67 -12.03 -6.07
N GLY A 14 8.67 -11.19 -6.31
CA GLY A 14 9.49 -10.64 -5.25
C GLY A 14 8.68 -9.59 -4.47
N VAL A 15 8.84 -9.59 -3.15
CA VAL A 15 8.35 -8.52 -2.27
C VAL A 15 9.44 -8.15 -1.30
N SER A 16 9.46 -6.90 -0.85
CA SER A 16 10.42 -6.49 0.17
C SER A 16 10.21 -7.28 1.46
N GLU A 17 11.29 -7.76 2.06
CA GLU A 17 11.30 -8.38 3.39
C GLU A 17 11.62 -7.37 4.49
N ALA A 18 11.86 -6.10 4.14
CA ALA A 18 12.24 -5.06 5.10
C ALA A 18 11.25 -4.99 6.27
N GLY A 19 11.78 -5.04 7.49
CA GLY A 19 10.98 -5.04 8.72
C GLY A 19 10.21 -6.34 9.01
N ALA A 20 10.28 -7.39 8.18
CA ALA A 20 9.57 -8.66 8.45
C ALA A 20 10.08 -9.32 9.75
N SER A 21 11.38 -9.32 9.99
CA SER A 21 11.98 -9.80 11.24
C SER A 21 11.58 -8.95 12.44
N VAL A 22 11.47 -7.62 12.25
CA VAL A 22 11.02 -6.69 13.30
C VAL A 22 9.56 -6.95 13.66
N TYR A 23 8.70 -7.17 12.66
CA TYR A 23 7.32 -7.60 12.89
C TYR A 23 7.27 -8.92 13.65
N SER A 24 8.05 -9.92 13.23
CA SER A 24 8.04 -11.25 13.84
C SER A 24 8.39 -11.25 15.32
N ALA A 25 9.31 -10.37 15.74
CA ALA A 25 9.69 -10.16 17.13
C ALA A 25 8.78 -9.16 17.89
N SER A 26 7.74 -8.61 17.24
CA SER A 26 6.90 -7.57 17.81
C SER A 26 5.81 -8.12 18.74
N LYS A 27 5.33 -7.26 19.64
CA LYS A 27 4.13 -7.54 20.46
C LYS A 27 2.87 -7.73 19.61
N VAL A 28 2.81 -7.14 18.42
CA VAL A 28 1.68 -7.29 17.49
C VAL A 28 1.64 -8.72 16.96
N ALA A 29 2.76 -9.22 16.45
CA ALA A 29 2.85 -10.62 15.98
C ALA A 29 2.61 -11.62 17.11
N ALA A 30 3.14 -11.37 18.32
CA ALA A 30 2.90 -12.24 19.48
C ALA A 30 1.41 -12.28 19.88
N ALA A 31 0.66 -11.19 19.68
CA ALA A 31 -0.78 -11.15 19.95
C ALA A 31 -1.60 -11.80 18.83
N GLU A 32 -1.22 -11.62 17.56
CA GLU A 32 -1.90 -12.21 16.41
C GLU A 32 -1.65 -13.73 16.30
N TYR A 33 -0.45 -14.18 16.68
CA TYR A 33 0.00 -15.56 16.52
C TYR A 33 0.70 -16.10 17.79
N PRO A 34 -0.01 -16.27 18.93
CA PRO A 34 0.62 -16.63 20.21
C PRO A 34 1.28 -18.02 20.22
N GLN A 35 0.85 -18.92 19.32
CA GLN A 35 1.26 -20.33 19.28
C GLN A 35 2.25 -20.64 18.15
N LEU A 36 2.70 -19.64 17.38
CA LEU A 36 3.62 -19.86 16.25
C LEU A 36 5.06 -19.55 16.66
N GLU A 37 6.00 -20.29 16.06
CA GLU A 37 7.43 -20.00 16.23
C GLU A 37 7.82 -18.66 15.61
N LEU A 38 8.85 -18.02 16.18
CA LEU A 38 9.31 -16.66 15.84
C LEU A 38 9.67 -16.45 14.35
N THR A 39 9.89 -17.48 13.56
CA THR A 39 10.21 -17.34 12.12
C THR A 39 8.96 -17.30 11.23
N VAL A 40 7.85 -17.88 11.69
CA VAL A 40 6.63 -18.04 10.88
C VAL A 40 5.89 -16.71 10.67
N PRO A 41 5.71 -15.82 11.67
CA PRO A 41 5.05 -14.53 11.46
C PRO A 41 5.77 -13.65 10.43
N GLY A 42 7.10 -13.72 10.33
CA GLY A 42 7.88 -13.06 9.28
C GLY A 42 7.42 -13.49 7.88
N ALA A 43 7.27 -14.80 7.64
CA ALA A 43 6.76 -15.33 6.37
C ALA A 43 5.30 -14.93 6.12
N ILE A 44 4.46 -14.91 7.15
CA ILE A 44 3.07 -14.42 7.06
C ILE A 44 3.04 -12.94 6.67
N SER A 45 3.92 -12.11 7.25
CA SER A 45 4.05 -10.70 6.89
C SER A 45 4.41 -10.52 5.41
N ILE A 46 5.40 -11.27 4.93
CA ILE A 46 5.83 -11.26 3.51
C ILE A 46 4.65 -11.64 2.59
N ALA A 47 3.95 -12.74 2.89
CA ALA A 47 2.78 -13.15 2.12
C ALA A 47 1.63 -12.14 2.20
N GLY A 48 1.46 -11.47 3.36
CA GLY A 48 0.49 -10.40 3.55
C GLY A 48 0.74 -9.20 2.64
N ARG A 49 2.01 -8.83 2.42
CA ARG A 49 2.39 -7.71 1.54
C ARG A 49 1.96 -7.92 0.09
N VAL A 50 1.92 -9.17 -0.38
CA VAL A 50 1.44 -9.49 -1.74
C VAL A 50 -0.07 -9.25 -1.86
N ARG A 51 -0.83 -9.54 -0.80
CA ARG A 51 -2.30 -9.42 -0.79
C ARG A 51 -2.77 -7.99 -0.55
N ASP A 52 -2.22 -7.35 0.47
CA ASP A 52 -2.50 -5.95 0.82
C ASP A 52 -1.28 -5.36 1.51
N PRO A 53 -0.40 -4.65 0.76
CA PRO A 53 0.79 -4.01 1.31
C PRO A 53 0.47 -3.08 2.49
N MET A 54 -0.61 -2.31 2.39
CA MET A 54 -0.98 -1.33 3.42
C MET A 54 -1.32 -2.05 4.72
N ALA A 55 -2.22 -3.02 4.68
CA ALA A 55 -2.65 -3.76 5.87
C ALA A 55 -1.52 -4.57 6.54
N ALA A 56 -0.51 -4.99 5.77
CA ALA A 56 0.65 -5.70 6.28
C ALA A 56 1.71 -4.76 6.88
N LEU A 57 2.02 -3.64 6.21
CA LEU A 57 3.11 -2.74 6.58
C LEU A 57 2.77 -1.82 7.76
N VAL A 58 1.50 -1.44 7.95
CA VAL A 58 1.07 -0.64 9.12
C VAL A 58 1.32 -1.33 10.47
N LYS A 59 1.59 -2.64 10.46
CA LYS A 59 1.92 -3.42 11.67
C LYS A 59 3.39 -3.30 12.09
N ILE A 60 4.20 -2.63 11.29
CA ILE A 60 5.65 -2.51 11.45
C ILE A 60 5.98 -1.06 11.76
N ASP A 61 6.95 -0.82 12.66
CA ASP A 61 7.48 0.54 12.84
C ASP A 61 8.02 1.03 11.49
N PRO A 62 7.51 2.15 10.94
CA PRO A 62 7.96 2.68 9.66
C PRO A 62 9.48 2.90 9.57
N LYS A 63 10.16 3.23 10.68
CA LYS A 63 11.63 3.38 10.72
C LYS A 63 12.37 2.07 10.42
N SER A 64 11.72 0.94 10.65
CA SER A 64 12.26 -0.39 10.40
C SER A 64 12.07 -0.88 8.97
N LEU A 65 11.43 -0.08 8.10
CA LEU A 65 11.22 -0.41 6.69
C LEU A 65 12.39 -0.01 5.78
N GLY A 66 13.47 0.53 6.34
CA GLY A 66 14.67 0.90 5.57
C GLY A 66 14.39 2.03 4.59
N ILE A 67 13.91 3.16 5.11
CA ILE A 67 13.40 4.30 4.33
C ILE A 67 14.51 5.16 3.70
N GLY A 68 15.77 4.95 4.08
CA GLY A 68 16.91 5.63 3.48
C GLY A 68 18.23 5.25 4.11
N GLN A 69 19.32 5.44 3.36
CA GLN A 69 20.68 5.07 3.77
C GLN A 69 21.12 5.76 5.07
N TYR A 70 20.82 7.05 5.22
CA TYR A 70 21.23 7.88 6.36
C TYR A 70 20.09 8.13 7.35
N GLN A 71 19.08 7.24 7.40
CA GLN A 71 17.92 7.40 8.27
C GLN A 71 18.27 7.50 9.77
N HIS A 72 19.45 7.01 10.17
CA HIS A 72 19.93 7.06 11.54
C HIS A 72 20.65 8.36 11.91
N ASP A 73 21.04 9.16 10.90
CA ASP A 73 21.81 10.40 11.07
C ASP A 73 20.93 11.66 11.13
N VAL A 74 19.61 11.50 10.98
CA VAL A 74 18.62 12.59 11.04
C VAL A 74 17.96 12.68 12.42
N ASP A 75 17.21 13.76 12.67
CA ASP A 75 16.38 13.88 13.87
C ASP A 75 15.33 12.77 13.93
N GLN A 76 15.53 11.84 14.87
CA GLN A 76 14.71 10.64 15.01
C GLN A 76 13.27 10.93 15.43
N LYS A 77 13.02 12.01 16.20
CA LYS A 77 11.67 12.38 16.61
C LYS A 77 10.91 12.98 15.45
N LEU A 78 11.57 13.85 14.69
CA LEU A 78 10.98 14.44 13.48
C LEU A 78 10.69 13.35 12.44
N LEU A 79 11.62 12.42 12.24
CA LEU A 79 11.48 11.29 11.34
C LEU A 79 10.26 10.42 11.71
N GLU A 80 10.17 9.99 12.97
CA GLU A 80 9.06 9.18 13.45
C GLU A 80 7.71 9.87 13.24
N ARG A 81 7.62 11.17 13.59
CA ARG A 81 6.41 11.95 13.37
C ARG A 81 6.04 12.02 11.89
N LYS A 82 7.00 12.31 11.01
CA LYS A 82 6.74 12.44 9.56
C LYS A 82 6.34 11.12 8.91
N LEU A 83 6.92 10.00 9.35
CA LEU A 83 6.49 8.70 8.87
C LEU A 83 5.09 8.35 9.36
N HIS A 84 4.77 8.67 10.62
CA HIS A 84 3.43 8.45 11.16
C HIS A 84 2.36 9.25 10.39
N GLU A 85 2.60 10.55 10.17
CA GLU A 85 1.73 11.43 9.36
C GLU A 85 1.51 10.85 7.95
N ASN A 86 2.57 10.41 7.27
CA ASN A 86 2.45 9.82 5.93
C ASN A 86 1.63 8.51 5.92
N VAL A 87 1.78 7.67 6.96
CA VAL A 87 1.00 6.42 7.06
C VAL A 87 -0.48 6.75 7.31
N GLU A 88 -0.76 7.71 8.20
CA GLU A 88 -2.13 8.20 8.46
C GLU A 88 -2.76 8.75 7.17
N ASP A 89 -2.07 9.63 6.45
CA ASP A 89 -2.56 10.21 5.19
C ASP A 89 -2.88 9.13 4.16
N MET A 90 -1.99 8.13 3.99
CA MET A 90 -2.19 7.05 3.04
C MET A 90 -3.37 6.15 3.41
N VAL A 91 -3.51 5.79 4.70
CA VAL A 91 -4.61 4.95 5.19
C VAL A 91 -5.95 5.65 5.00
N ASN A 92 -6.04 6.94 5.34
CA ASN A 92 -7.27 7.71 5.21
C ASN A 92 -7.63 7.99 3.74
N ARG A 93 -6.62 8.19 2.87
CA ARG A 93 -6.86 8.35 1.43
C ARG A 93 -7.40 7.09 0.77
N VAL A 94 -6.92 5.91 1.18
CA VAL A 94 -7.42 4.62 0.66
C VAL A 94 -8.75 4.24 1.29
N GLY A 95 -8.92 4.56 2.57
CA GLY A 95 -10.03 4.11 3.39
C GLY A 95 -9.86 2.66 3.88
N VAL A 96 -10.66 2.29 4.88
CA VAL A 96 -10.51 1.02 5.59
C VAL A 96 -11.85 0.31 5.72
N ASP A 97 -11.91 -0.96 5.34
CA ASP A 97 -13.10 -1.79 5.57
C ASP A 97 -13.22 -2.18 7.06
N LEU A 98 -14.29 -1.69 7.68
CA LEU A 98 -14.52 -1.80 9.12
C LEU A 98 -14.66 -3.26 9.58
N ASN A 99 -15.13 -4.15 8.71
CA ASN A 99 -15.40 -5.54 9.04
C ASN A 99 -14.20 -6.47 8.87
N SER A 100 -13.19 -6.06 8.10
CA SER A 100 -12.01 -6.89 7.81
C SER A 100 -10.70 -6.32 8.37
N ALA A 101 -10.63 -5.01 8.62
CA ALA A 101 -9.40 -4.36 9.08
C ALA A 101 -8.91 -4.85 10.45
N SER A 102 -7.59 -4.89 10.63
CA SER A 102 -6.98 -5.17 11.93
C SER A 102 -7.06 -3.96 12.87
N ALA A 103 -6.91 -4.18 14.17
CA ALA A 103 -6.82 -3.08 15.13
C ALA A 103 -5.62 -2.15 14.84
N SER A 104 -4.51 -2.68 14.31
CA SER A 104 -3.37 -1.86 13.87
C SER A 104 -3.76 -0.93 12.73
N LEU A 105 -4.41 -1.43 11.67
CA LEU A 105 -4.84 -0.61 10.55
C LEU A 105 -5.88 0.44 10.96
N LEU A 106 -6.88 0.05 11.77
CA LEU A 106 -7.90 0.96 12.29
C LEU A 106 -7.30 2.10 13.13
N SER A 107 -6.16 1.88 13.79
CA SER A 107 -5.53 2.91 14.62
C SER A 107 -4.88 4.05 13.84
N PHE A 108 -4.77 3.93 12.51
CA PHE A 108 -4.33 4.99 11.61
C PHE A 108 -5.50 5.72 10.92
N VAL A 109 -6.75 5.34 11.21
CA VAL A 109 -7.92 6.06 10.72
C VAL A 109 -8.12 7.31 11.57
N ALA A 110 -8.36 8.45 10.92
CA ALA A 110 -8.57 9.73 11.58
C ALA A 110 -9.66 9.61 12.67
N GLY A 111 -9.36 10.13 13.86
CA GLY A 111 -10.27 10.05 15.01
C GLY A 111 -10.31 8.69 15.74
N ILE A 112 -9.64 7.64 15.24
CA ILE A 112 -9.61 6.31 15.87
C ILE A 112 -8.26 6.09 16.59
N THR A 113 -8.28 6.17 17.92
CA THR A 113 -7.10 5.84 18.73
C THR A 113 -6.84 4.33 18.80
N PRO A 114 -5.63 3.86 19.17
CA PRO A 114 -5.34 2.43 19.35
C PRO A 114 -6.28 1.72 20.33
N ARG A 115 -6.82 2.45 21.32
CA ARG A 115 -7.83 1.92 22.25
C ARG A 115 -9.18 1.73 21.55
N LEU A 116 -9.62 2.73 20.78
CA LEU A 116 -10.87 2.66 20.02
C LEU A 116 -10.81 1.57 18.96
N ALA A 117 -9.68 1.43 18.25
CA ALA A 117 -9.48 0.37 17.28
C ALA A 117 -9.72 -1.03 17.88
N LYS A 118 -9.19 -1.30 19.08
CA LYS A 118 -9.47 -2.55 19.81
C LYS A 118 -10.94 -2.68 20.20
N SER A 119 -11.59 -1.59 20.61
CA SER A 119 -13.02 -1.60 20.94
C SER A 119 -13.91 -1.86 19.72
N ILE A 120 -13.55 -1.37 18.54
CA ILE A 120 -14.24 -1.64 17.27
C ILE A 120 -14.14 -3.13 16.91
N VAL A 121 -12.94 -3.70 16.99
CA VAL A 121 -12.73 -5.14 16.73
C VAL A 121 -13.52 -6.00 17.72
N ALA A 122 -13.43 -5.70 19.02
CA ALA A 122 -14.18 -6.42 20.05
C ALA A 122 -15.70 -6.29 19.86
N TYR A 123 -16.17 -5.13 19.40
CA TYR A 123 -17.58 -4.91 19.10
C TYR A 123 -18.05 -5.83 17.97
N ARG A 124 -17.36 -5.88 16.83
CA ARG A 124 -17.77 -6.75 15.70
C ARG A 124 -17.64 -8.24 16.00
N GLU A 125 -16.70 -8.64 16.86
CA GLU A 125 -16.57 -10.02 17.31
C GLU A 125 -17.75 -10.45 18.20
N SER A 126 -18.28 -9.53 19.02
CA SER A 126 -19.36 -9.84 19.97
C SER A 126 -20.76 -9.62 19.38
N ASN A 127 -20.92 -8.70 18.43
CA ASN A 127 -22.22 -8.27 17.90
C ASN A 127 -22.44 -8.65 16.44
N GLY A 128 -21.43 -9.22 15.78
CA GLY A 128 -21.43 -9.47 14.34
C GLY A 128 -20.90 -8.28 13.51
N PRO A 129 -20.86 -8.42 12.18
CA PRO A 129 -20.34 -7.38 11.31
C PRO A 129 -21.18 -6.11 11.36
N PHE A 130 -20.53 -4.96 11.23
CA PHE A 130 -21.20 -3.68 11.07
C PHE A 130 -21.98 -3.65 9.76
N ARG A 131 -23.19 -3.09 9.80
CA ARG A 131 -24.09 -2.95 8.66
C ARG A 131 -24.31 -1.51 8.21
N SER A 132 -24.05 -0.52 9.06
CA SER A 132 -23.99 0.88 8.65
C SER A 132 -22.94 1.65 9.42
N LYS A 133 -22.44 2.76 8.86
CA LYS A 133 -21.44 3.59 9.57
C LYS A 133 -21.94 4.07 10.93
N ARG A 134 -23.24 4.35 11.07
CA ARG A 134 -23.87 4.84 12.32
C ARG A 134 -23.71 3.88 13.49
N GLU A 135 -23.51 2.59 13.22
CA GLU A 135 -23.28 1.59 14.26
C GLU A 135 -21.97 1.80 15.03
N LEU A 136 -21.02 2.58 14.49
CA LEU A 136 -19.82 2.99 15.23
C LEU A 136 -20.15 3.71 16.54
N LEU A 137 -21.27 4.45 16.61
CA LEU A 137 -21.72 5.10 17.85
C LEU A 137 -22.15 4.11 18.95
N LYS A 138 -22.37 2.83 18.60
CA LYS A 138 -22.63 1.75 19.57
C LYS A 138 -21.33 1.22 20.20
N VAL A 139 -20.16 1.56 19.66
CA VAL A 139 -18.87 1.11 20.16
C VAL A 139 -18.50 1.85 21.44
N LYS A 140 -18.17 1.10 22.49
CA LYS A 140 -17.79 1.67 23.79
C LYS A 140 -16.58 2.60 23.65
N GLY A 141 -16.77 3.86 24.05
CA GLY A 141 -15.74 4.90 24.04
C GLY A 141 -15.69 5.73 22.76
N LEU A 142 -16.39 5.33 21.70
CA LEU A 142 -16.50 6.09 20.45
C LEU A 142 -17.63 7.11 20.57
N GLY A 143 -17.27 8.38 20.78
CA GLY A 143 -18.23 9.49 20.88
C GLY A 143 -18.49 10.20 19.55
N ALA A 144 -19.41 11.15 19.56
CA ALA A 144 -19.83 11.90 18.36
C ALA A 144 -18.67 12.52 17.57
N LYS A 145 -17.68 13.12 18.26
CA LYS A 145 -16.51 13.71 17.61
C LYS A 145 -15.61 12.66 16.93
N ALA A 146 -15.39 11.51 17.58
CA ALA A 146 -14.60 10.44 16.97
C ALA A 146 -15.33 9.84 15.77
N TYR A 147 -16.65 9.74 15.84
CA TYR A 147 -17.49 9.33 14.71
C TYR A 147 -17.39 10.29 13.53
N GLU A 148 -17.60 11.58 13.76
CA GLU A 148 -17.46 12.64 12.75
C GLU A 148 -16.09 12.63 12.07
N GLN A 149 -15.01 12.44 12.83
CA GLN A 149 -13.67 12.41 12.26
C GLN A 149 -13.34 11.12 11.49
N SER A 150 -14.01 10.01 11.78
CA SER A 150 -13.67 8.69 11.20
C SER A 150 -14.62 8.20 10.12
N ALA A 151 -15.88 8.64 10.11
CA ALA A 151 -16.91 8.04 9.29
C ALA A 151 -16.67 8.19 7.77
N GLY A 152 -15.95 9.24 7.35
CA GLY A 152 -15.59 9.42 5.93
C GLY A 152 -14.55 8.41 5.43
N PHE A 153 -13.73 7.86 6.33
CA PHE A 153 -12.56 7.03 5.99
C PHE A 153 -12.80 5.53 6.20
N VAL A 154 -13.91 5.17 6.85
CA VAL A 154 -14.32 3.76 7.01
C VAL A 154 -15.32 3.39 5.92
N ARG A 155 -15.26 2.13 5.50
CA ARG A 155 -16.13 1.53 4.49
C ARG A 155 -16.75 0.25 5.03
N ILE A 156 -17.93 -0.09 4.53
CA ILE A 156 -18.62 -1.34 4.81
C ILE A 156 -19.08 -1.90 3.47
N ARG A 157 -18.34 -2.90 2.95
CA ARG A 157 -18.58 -3.47 1.61
C ARG A 157 -19.98 -4.05 1.44
N GLU A 158 -20.49 -4.68 2.50
CA GLU A 158 -21.84 -5.27 2.56
C GLU A 158 -22.75 -4.46 3.51
N GLY A 159 -22.68 -3.13 3.39
CA GLY A 159 -23.51 -2.20 4.17
C GLY A 159 -24.97 -2.19 3.72
N GLU A 160 -25.82 -1.58 4.54
CA GLU A 160 -27.25 -1.39 4.26
C GLU A 160 -27.50 -0.39 3.14
N SER A 161 -26.68 0.67 3.07
CA SER A 161 -26.74 1.68 2.02
C SER A 161 -25.54 1.58 1.09
N LEU A 162 -25.73 1.96 -0.18
CA LEU A 162 -24.64 2.17 -1.13
C LEU A 162 -23.56 3.09 -0.58
N PHE A 163 -23.95 4.13 0.18
CA PHE A 163 -23.03 5.12 0.73
C PHE A 163 -22.10 4.56 1.80
N ASP A 164 -22.47 3.47 2.46
CA ASP A 164 -21.63 2.86 3.50
C ASP A 164 -20.33 2.30 2.92
N ASN A 165 -20.30 1.98 1.62
CA ASN A 165 -19.10 1.57 0.90
C ASN A 165 -18.40 2.74 0.18
N THR A 166 -18.75 4.00 0.45
CA THR A 166 -18.13 5.19 -0.19
C THR A 166 -17.33 6.02 0.81
N GLY A 167 -16.50 6.93 0.29
CA GLY A 167 -15.87 8.02 1.05
C GLY A 167 -16.84 9.16 1.41
N ILE A 168 -18.11 9.09 0.99
CA ILE A 168 -19.11 10.12 1.33
C ILE A 168 -19.32 10.10 2.85
N HIS A 169 -19.18 11.27 3.46
CA HIS A 169 -19.43 11.42 4.89
C HIS A 169 -20.94 11.33 5.18
N PRO A 170 -21.37 10.69 6.29
CA PRO A 170 -22.78 10.60 6.67
C PRO A 170 -23.53 11.93 6.75
N GLU A 171 -22.83 13.04 7.01
CA GLU A 171 -23.43 14.39 6.99
C GLU A 171 -23.94 14.81 5.62
N SER A 172 -23.40 14.23 4.54
CA SER A 172 -23.74 14.54 3.16
C SER A 172 -24.66 13.49 2.52
N TYR A 173 -25.14 12.48 3.27
CA TYR A 173 -26.00 11.43 2.72
C TYR A 173 -27.29 11.98 2.12
N THR A 174 -27.91 12.99 2.74
CA THR A 174 -29.12 13.62 2.19
C THR A 174 -28.86 14.27 0.83
N ALA A 175 -27.72 14.94 0.67
CA ALA A 175 -27.32 15.53 -0.59
C ALA A 175 -27.01 14.45 -1.64
N ALA A 176 -26.27 13.41 -1.26
CA ALA A 176 -25.93 12.29 -2.12
C ALA A 176 -27.17 11.50 -2.61
N ASP A 177 -28.15 11.30 -1.73
CA ASP A 177 -29.43 10.65 -2.07
C ASP A 177 -30.24 11.47 -3.07
N SER A 178 -30.25 12.80 -2.91
CA SER A 178 -30.93 13.70 -3.84
C SER A 178 -30.32 13.70 -5.26
N LEU A 179 -29.04 13.33 -5.39
CA LEU A 179 -28.38 13.18 -6.69
C LEU A 179 -28.73 11.86 -7.38
N GLN A 180 -29.19 10.85 -6.63
CA GLN A 180 -29.57 9.57 -7.22
C GLN A 180 -30.83 9.75 -8.07
N GLY A 181 -30.65 9.73 -9.39
CA GLY A 181 -31.74 9.90 -10.37
C GLY A 181 -31.78 11.27 -11.05
N MET A 182 -30.79 12.14 -10.81
CA MET A 182 -30.58 13.33 -11.64
C MET A 182 -29.77 12.96 -12.89
N ASP A 183 -30.28 13.32 -14.07
CA ASP A 183 -29.60 13.06 -15.35
C ASP A 183 -28.49 14.07 -15.67
N ASP A 184 -28.64 15.33 -15.23
CA ASP A 184 -27.69 16.40 -15.49
C ASP A 184 -27.00 16.85 -14.20
N LEU A 185 -25.70 16.56 -14.12
CA LEU A 185 -24.82 16.91 -12.99
C LEU A 185 -23.75 17.92 -13.42
N SER A 186 -23.94 18.61 -14.56
CA SER A 186 -22.93 19.50 -15.14
C SER A 186 -22.84 20.86 -14.45
N ASP A 187 -23.96 21.43 -13.99
CA ASP A 187 -24.01 22.70 -13.28
C ASP A 187 -23.79 22.53 -11.76
N ILE A 188 -22.52 22.37 -11.39
CA ILE A 188 -22.08 22.14 -10.01
C ILE A 188 -22.41 23.32 -9.09
N ASP A 189 -22.31 24.58 -9.54
CA ASP A 189 -22.54 25.76 -8.69
C ASP A 189 -24.01 25.86 -8.27
N SER A 190 -24.92 25.74 -9.23
CA SER A 190 -26.37 25.78 -8.96
C SER A 190 -26.80 24.61 -8.07
N LEU A 191 -26.32 23.41 -8.39
CA LEU A 191 -26.68 22.19 -7.67
C LEU A 191 -26.13 22.19 -6.24
N ALA A 192 -24.91 22.69 -6.02
CA ALA A 192 -24.31 22.82 -4.69
C ALA A 192 -25.15 23.74 -3.79
N LYS A 193 -25.60 24.89 -4.32
CA LYS A 193 -26.48 25.82 -3.60
C LYS A 193 -27.84 25.20 -3.29
N GLN A 194 -28.43 24.48 -4.24
CA GLN A 194 -29.71 23.80 -4.04
C GLN A 194 -29.64 22.72 -2.94
N LEU A 195 -28.54 21.97 -2.90
CA LEU A 195 -28.33 20.88 -1.95
C LEU A 195 -27.72 21.34 -0.61
N GLY A 196 -27.31 22.61 -0.51
CA GLY A 196 -26.74 23.19 0.71
C GLY A 196 -25.34 22.66 1.03
N VAL A 197 -24.57 22.24 0.02
CA VAL A 197 -23.18 21.74 0.17
C VAL A 197 -22.20 22.64 -0.58
N GLY A 198 -20.90 22.54 -0.28
CA GLY A 198 -19.86 23.23 -1.05
C GLY A 198 -19.64 22.57 -2.42
N GLU A 199 -19.19 23.34 -3.41
CA GLU A 199 -18.89 22.81 -4.76
C GLU A 199 -17.85 21.67 -4.74
N ALA A 200 -16.82 21.78 -3.90
CA ALA A 200 -15.81 20.73 -3.76
C ALA A 200 -16.43 19.43 -3.21
N THR A 201 -17.23 19.54 -2.16
CA THR A 201 -17.97 18.42 -1.57
C THR A 201 -18.90 17.77 -2.59
N LEU A 202 -19.60 18.57 -3.40
CA LEU A 202 -20.48 18.03 -4.45
C LEU A 202 -19.69 17.26 -5.52
N ARG A 203 -18.54 17.80 -5.97
CA ARG A 203 -17.65 17.10 -6.92
C ARG A 203 -17.16 15.77 -6.36
N ASP A 204 -16.79 15.74 -5.09
CA ASP A 204 -16.33 14.52 -4.42
C ASP A 204 -17.47 13.49 -4.30
N ILE A 205 -18.68 13.93 -3.93
CA ILE A 205 -19.87 13.06 -3.90
C ILE A 205 -20.12 12.45 -5.28
N ILE A 206 -20.14 13.26 -6.34
CA ILE A 206 -20.38 12.77 -7.72
C ILE A 206 -19.32 11.74 -8.11
N LYS A 207 -18.05 12.00 -7.79
CA LYS A 207 -16.94 11.08 -8.07
C LYS A 207 -17.11 9.75 -7.33
N GLU A 208 -17.47 9.78 -6.05
CA GLU A 208 -17.72 8.59 -5.24
C GLU A 208 -18.93 7.79 -5.73
N LEU A 209 -20.02 8.46 -6.14
CA LEU A 209 -21.21 7.80 -6.70
C LEU A 209 -20.95 7.16 -8.06
N ALA A 210 -20.03 7.71 -8.87
CA ALA A 210 -19.64 7.12 -10.14
C ALA A 210 -18.92 5.76 -9.98
N LYS A 211 -18.15 5.59 -8.88
CA LYS A 211 -17.46 4.33 -8.57
C LYS A 211 -17.46 4.06 -7.05
N PRO A 212 -18.57 3.56 -6.47
CA PRO A 212 -18.66 3.29 -5.04
C PRO A 212 -17.63 2.24 -4.59
N GLY A 213 -16.94 2.50 -3.48
CA GLY A 213 -15.92 1.60 -2.95
C GLY A 213 -14.61 1.60 -3.74
N PHE A 214 -14.39 2.62 -4.57
CA PHE A 214 -13.17 2.75 -5.33
C PHE A 214 -11.93 2.75 -4.43
N ASP A 215 -11.01 1.83 -4.70
CA ASP A 215 -9.68 1.84 -4.13
C ASP A 215 -8.75 2.63 -5.06
N PRO A 216 -8.21 3.79 -4.63
CA PRO A 216 -7.31 4.59 -5.47
C PRO A 216 -6.02 3.85 -5.86
N ARG A 217 -5.70 2.72 -5.21
CA ARG A 217 -4.57 1.87 -5.56
C ARG A 217 -4.81 1.04 -6.82
N GLU A 218 -6.05 0.88 -7.28
CA GLU A 218 -6.36 0.18 -8.53
C GLU A 218 -5.79 0.88 -9.77
N GLU A 219 -5.50 2.17 -9.68
CA GLU A 219 -4.85 2.94 -10.75
C GLU A 219 -3.34 2.69 -10.81
N LEU A 220 -2.76 2.03 -9.81
CA LEU A 220 -1.33 1.72 -9.78
C LEU A 220 -1.01 0.52 -10.69
N PRO A 221 0.20 0.47 -11.27
CA PRO A 221 0.65 -0.68 -12.04
C PRO A 221 0.55 -1.98 -11.22
N ALA A 222 0.00 -3.03 -11.84
CA ALA A 222 -0.10 -4.34 -11.20
C ALA A 222 1.27 -4.92 -10.85
N ILE A 223 1.35 -5.62 -9.71
CA ILE A 223 2.57 -6.35 -9.32
C ILE A 223 2.78 -7.48 -10.34
N PRO A 224 3.91 -7.49 -11.07
CA PRO A 224 4.16 -8.45 -12.12
C PRO A 224 4.64 -9.76 -11.51
N PHE A 225 3.88 -10.82 -11.75
CA PHE A 225 4.29 -12.17 -11.41
C PHE A 225 5.12 -12.78 -12.54
N ARG A 226 6.18 -13.49 -12.17
CA ARG A 226 7.11 -14.17 -13.07
C ARG A 226 6.93 -15.68 -13.00
N ASP A 227 7.31 -16.37 -14.06
CA ASP A 227 7.32 -17.82 -14.17
C ASP A 227 8.64 -18.38 -14.77
N ASP A 228 9.61 -17.53 -15.10
CA ASP A 228 10.71 -17.85 -16.02
C ASP A 228 12.13 -17.83 -15.39
N LEU A 229 12.44 -16.91 -14.46
CA LEU A 229 13.83 -16.61 -14.04
C LEU A 229 14.12 -16.98 -12.58
N THR A 230 14.72 -18.15 -12.35
CA THR A 230 15.01 -18.66 -10.99
C THR A 230 16.50 -18.75 -10.64
N ASP A 231 17.40 -18.56 -11.60
CA ASP A 231 18.83 -18.80 -11.43
C ASP A 231 19.66 -17.81 -12.27
N ILE A 232 20.76 -17.31 -11.71
CA ILE A 232 21.70 -16.41 -12.40
C ILE A 232 22.31 -17.09 -13.63
N GLY A 233 22.47 -18.42 -13.61
CA GLY A 233 22.98 -19.19 -14.74
C GLY A 233 22.08 -19.19 -15.98
N MET A 234 20.83 -18.71 -15.84
CA MET A 234 19.91 -18.53 -16.97
C MET A 234 20.13 -17.20 -17.70
N LEU A 235 20.85 -16.25 -17.09
CA LEU A 235 21.11 -14.94 -17.68
C LEU A 235 22.30 -14.98 -18.64
N ARG A 236 22.14 -14.27 -19.75
CA ARG A 236 23.20 -13.97 -20.73
C ARG A 236 23.21 -12.49 -21.03
N GLU A 237 24.34 -11.97 -21.49
CA GLU A 237 24.39 -10.61 -22.03
C GLU A 237 23.38 -10.48 -23.18
N GLY A 238 22.69 -9.34 -23.23
CA GLY A 238 21.54 -9.07 -24.11
C GLY A 238 20.20 -9.62 -23.63
N SER A 239 20.13 -10.35 -22.51
CA SER A 239 18.84 -10.77 -21.96
C SER A 239 18.03 -9.57 -21.52
N ILE A 240 16.73 -9.56 -21.83
CA ILE A 240 15.80 -8.58 -21.30
C ILE A 240 15.10 -9.17 -20.09
N VAL A 241 15.25 -8.50 -18.96
CA VAL A 241 14.60 -8.85 -17.69
C VAL A 241 13.72 -7.70 -17.23
N SER A 242 12.86 -7.97 -16.25
CA SER A 242 12.17 -6.91 -15.51
C SER A 242 12.71 -6.84 -14.08
N GLY A 243 12.43 -5.76 -13.36
CA GLY A 243 12.93 -5.59 -12.01
C GLY A 243 12.28 -4.47 -11.23
N VAL A 244 12.49 -4.43 -9.91
CA VAL A 244 12.02 -3.35 -9.03
C VAL A 244 13.23 -2.66 -8.41
N VAL A 245 13.30 -1.34 -8.50
CA VAL A 245 14.39 -0.56 -7.90
C VAL A 245 14.34 -0.69 -6.38
N ARG A 246 15.40 -1.26 -5.78
CA ARG A 246 15.52 -1.47 -4.33
C ARG A 246 16.16 -0.29 -3.62
N ASN A 247 17.19 0.27 -4.23
CA ASN A 247 17.96 1.36 -3.64
C ASN A 247 18.56 2.23 -4.75
N ILE A 248 18.76 3.50 -4.44
CA ILE A 248 19.39 4.47 -5.34
C ILE A 248 20.56 5.09 -4.59
N ALA A 249 21.73 5.08 -5.23
CA ALA A 249 22.95 5.72 -4.78
C ALA A 249 23.40 6.74 -5.82
N ASP A 250 24.36 7.60 -5.47
CA ASP A 250 24.85 8.66 -6.36
C ASP A 250 25.38 8.13 -7.70
N PHE A 251 25.94 6.91 -7.71
CA PHE A 251 26.55 6.29 -8.89
C PHE A 251 25.62 5.34 -9.66
N GLY A 252 24.43 5.02 -9.14
CA GLY A 252 23.58 4.02 -9.77
C GLY A 252 22.34 3.61 -8.97
N ALA A 253 21.61 2.65 -9.51
CA ALA A 253 20.43 2.07 -8.88
C ALA A 253 20.57 0.55 -8.80
N PHE A 254 20.16 -0.02 -7.67
CA PHE A 254 20.11 -1.46 -7.45
C PHE A 254 18.69 -1.93 -7.72
N VAL A 255 18.56 -3.00 -8.50
CA VAL A 255 17.29 -3.50 -9.01
C VAL A 255 17.17 -4.98 -8.73
N ASP A 256 16.11 -5.36 -8.04
CA ASP A 256 15.73 -6.75 -7.81
C ASP A 256 15.13 -7.32 -9.10
N ILE A 257 15.87 -8.22 -9.73
CA ILE A 257 15.48 -8.93 -10.96
C ILE A 257 15.02 -10.37 -10.68
N GLY A 258 14.60 -10.66 -9.45
CA GLY A 258 14.11 -12.00 -9.06
C GLY A 258 15.22 -13.02 -8.81
N LEU A 259 16.46 -12.56 -8.67
CA LEU A 259 17.60 -13.36 -8.24
C LEU A 259 17.91 -13.10 -6.77
N LYS A 260 18.82 -13.90 -6.20
CA LYS A 260 19.25 -13.75 -4.80
C LYS A 260 19.89 -12.38 -4.51
N ASN A 261 20.60 -11.82 -5.49
CA ASN A 261 21.25 -10.52 -5.39
C ASN A 261 20.68 -9.55 -6.42
N ASP A 262 20.68 -8.27 -6.07
CA ASP A 262 20.25 -7.20 -6.95
C ASP A 262 21.22 -7.02 -8.13
N GLY A 263 20.68 -6.71 -9.30
CA GLY A 263 21.46 -6.17 -10.41
C GLY A 263 21.69 -4.68 -10.25
N MET A 264 22.77 -4.15 -10.82
CA MET A 264 23.11 -2.73 -10.70
C MET A 264 23.04 -2.03 -12.06
N ILE A 265 22.24 -0.96 -12.13
CA ILE A 265 22.24 -0.01 -13.24
C ILE A 265 23.16 1.15 -12.85
N HIS A 266 24.29 1.29 -13.53
CA HIS A 266 25.16 2.45 -13.33
C HIS A 266 24.50 3.72 -13.89
N ILE A 267 24.80 4.91 -13.34
CA ILE A 267 24.22 6.20 -13.81
C ILE A 267 24.39 6.42 -15.32
N SER A 268 25.54 6.01 -15.87
CA SER A 268 25.82 6.10 -17.29
C SER A 268 25.04 5.10 -18.16
N GLN A 269 24.29 4.17 -17.57
CA GLN A 269 23.47 3.17 -18.25
C GLN A 269 21.96 3.45 -18.10
N MET A 270 21.57 4.56 -17.45
CA MET A 270 20.16 4.90 -17.23
C MET A 270 19.51 5.68 -18.37
N SER A 271 20.25 6.58 -19.04
CA SER A 271 19.70 7.42 -20.12
C SER A 271 20.77 7.90 -21.08
N HIS A 272 20.43 7.99 -22.37
CA HIS A 272 21.29 8.56 -23.41
C HIS A 272 21.67 10.01 -23.13
N LYS A 273 20.83 10.74 -22.39
CA LYS A 273 21.12 12.09 -21.93
C LYS A 273 21.91 12.05 -20.63
N ARG A 274 22.77 13.04 -20.42
CA ARG A 274 23.48 13.20 -19.14
C ARG A 274 22.47 13.60 -18.06
N ILE A 275 22.43 12.81 -17.00
CA ILE A 275 21.68 13.09 -15.76
C ILE A 275 22.67 13.44 -14.66
N ALA A 276 22.28 14.31 -13.73
CA ALA A 276 23.13 14.66 -12.59
C ALA A 276 23.00 13.63 -11.47
N HIS A 277 21.80 13.05 -11.30
CA HIS A 277 21.54 12.03 -10.28
C HIS A 277 20.51 10.98 -10.76
N PRO A 278 20.64 9.70 -10.37
CA PRO A 278 19.66 8.66 -10.72
C PRO A 278 18.21 8.95 -10.31
N LEU A 279 18.01 9.72 -9.23
CA LEU A 279 16.67 10.13 -8.74
C LEU A 279 15.88 10.98 -9.74
N GLU A 280 16.52 11.55 -10.76
CA GLU A 280 15.83 12.29 -11.82
C GLU A 280 15.00 11.37 -12.72
N LEU A 281 15.36 10.09 -12.81
CA LEU A 281 14.73 9.11 -13.69
C LEU A 281 14.09 7.96 -12.94
N LEU A 282 14.69 7.56 -11.82
CA LEU A 282 14.31 6.38 -11.08
C LEU A 282 13.81 6.74 -9.69
N SER A 283 12.81 6.00 -9.23
CA SER A 283 12.32 6.04 -7.86
C SER A 283 12.51 4.69 -7.18
N VAL A 284 12.78 4.68 -5.88
CA VAL A 284 12.77 3.44 -5.10
C VAL A 284 11.39 2.81 -5.18
N ASN A 285 11.33 1.48 -5.29
CA ASN A 285 10.16 0.65 -5.58
C ASN A 285 9.53 0.84 -6.97
N GLN A 286 10.16 1.59 -7.88
CA GLN A 286 9.70 1.66 -9.26
C GLN A 286 9.88 0.31 -9.94
N TYR A 287 8.81 -0.19 -10.56
CA TYR A 287 8.89 -1.34 -11.46
C TYR A 287 9.42 -0.90 -12.83
N LEU A 288 10.43 -1.62 -13.30
CA LEU A 288 11.06 -1.46 -14.60
C LEU A 288 10.71 -2.70 -15.43
N PRO A 289 9.80 -2.58 -16.41
CA PRO A 289 9.29 -3.71 -17.18
C PRO A 289 10.33 -4.32 -18.12
N ARG A 290 11.30 -3.52 -18.54
CA ARG A 290 12.38 -3.93 -19.45
C ARG A 290 13.69 -3.35 -18.94
N ILE A 291 14.68 -4.21 -18.80
CA ILE A 291 16.05 -3.89 -18.42
C ILE A 291 16.95 -4.86 -19.18
N GLU A 292 17.98 -4.36 -19.83
CA GLU A 292 18.94 -5.19 -20.55
C GLU A 292 20.08 -5.63 -19.62
N VAL A 293 20.42 -6.91 -19.66
CA VAL A 293 21.61 -7.45 -19.01
C VAL A 293 22.83 -7.19 -19.88
N ILE A 294 23.76 -6.38 -19.38
CA ILE A 294 25.00 -6.02 -20.11
C ILE A 294 26.24 -6.77 -19.60
N GLY A 295 26.12 -7.50 -18.50
CA GLY A 295 27.21 -8.31 -17.97
C GLY A 295 26.76 -9.20 -16.81
N VAL A 296 27.30 -10.41 -16.75
CA VAL A 296 27.01 -11.38 -15.68
C VAL A 296 28.33 -11.95 -15.14
N ASP A 297 28.62 -11.71 -13.86
CA ASP A 297 29.74 -12.33 -13.14
C ASP A 297 29.15 -13.38 -12.18
N VAL A 298 29.16 -14.64 -12.62
CA VAL A 298 28.57 -15.77 -11.87
C VAL A 298 29.35 -16.05 -10.59
N GLU A 299 30.67 -15.91 -10.59
CA GLU A 299 31.51 -16.17 -9.41
C GLU A 299 31.25 -15.16 -8.29
N LYS A 300 31.03 -13.89 -8.65
CA LYS A 300 30.73 -12.82 -7.69
C LYS A 300 29.24 -12.59 -7.47
N GLU A 301 28.39 -13.38 -8.12
CA GLU A 301 26.93 -13.24 -8.13
C GLU A 301 26.48 -11.80 -8.45
N LYS A 302 27.12 -11.14 -9.43
CA LYS A 302 26.82 -9.75 -9.84
C LYS A 302 26.23 -9.69 -11.24
N VAL A 303 25.23 -8.83 -11.42
CA VAL A 303 24.59 -8.57 -12.71
C VAL A 303 24.64 -7.08 -13.01
N ALA A 304 25.23 -6.71 -14.15
CA ALA A 304 25.23 -5.35 -14.66
C ALA A 304 24.05 -5.14 -15.61
N LEU A 305 23.33 -4.05 -15.41
CA LEU A 305 22.06 -3.76 -16.07
C LEU A 305 22.10 -2.41 -16.80
N SER A 306 21.28 -2.27 -17.85
CA SER A 306 21.12 -1.04 -18.63
C SER A 306 19.67 -0.75 -19.02
N LEU A 307 19.34 0.54 -19.10
CA LEU A 307 18.09 1.06 -19.64
C LEU A 307 18.26 1.69 -21.03
N LYS A 308 19.50 1.79 -21.54
CA LYS A 308 19.83 2.44 -22.81
C LYS A 308 19.56 1.60 -24.07
N GLY A 309 19.31 0.30 -23.94
CA GLY A 309 19.07 -0.59 -25.08
C GLY A 309 17.59 -0.81 -25.39
N LEU A 310 16.70 0.01 -24.81
CA LEU A 310 15.28 -0.28 -24.69
C LEU A 310 14.42 0.89 -25.19
N ASP A 311 14.63 1.29 -26.43
CA ASP A 311 13.65 2.06 -27.20
C ASP A 311 12.55 1.13 -27.76
#